data_AF-A0A2D5MUL2-F1
#
_entry.id   AF-A0A2D5MUL2-F1
#
_cell.length_a   1.000
_cell.length_b   1.000
_cell.length_c   1.000
_cell.angle_alpha   90.00
_cell.angle_beta   90.00
_cell.angle_gamma   90.00
#
_symmetry.space_group_name_H-M   'P 1'
#
loop_
_entity.id
_entity.type
_entity.pdbx_description
1 polymer ?
#
loop_
_entity_poly.entity_id
_entity_poly.type
_entity_poly.pdbx_seq_one_letter_code
_entity_poly.pdbx_strand_id
1 'polypeptide(L)'
;MAMIYLNVTGGTKREKYLVREAFEFAVSDLMPRKKNLDVEFFIRKLDGDVHGYHQYIDNGEHSIEIGKGLDEEDFITAVFHEMVHVRQSERRQMKDKGFVKVWNGVEYLSLYSTVDEYMALPWEAEAYQLQEEMLERWNRKTKCTGERY
;
A
#
# COMPACT_ATOMS: atom_id res chain seq x y z
N MET A 1 19.33 16.34 1.73
CA MET A 1 18.12 16.63 2.54
C MET A 1 17.22 15.41 2.45
N ALA A 2 16.67 14.95 3.57
CA ALA A 2 15.76 13.82 3.60
C ALA A 2 14.34 14.39 3.71
N MET A 3 13.52 14.16 2.70
CA MET A 3 12.15 14.68 2.63
C MET A 3 11.23 13.57 2.12
N ILE A 4 10.02 13.53 2.68
CA ILE A 4 8.96 12.64 2.24
C ILE A 4 8.02 13.48 1.37
N TYR A 5 7.82 13.05 0.13
CA TYR A 5 6.95 13.67 -0.85
C TYR A 5 5.76 12.76 -1.14
N LEU A 6 4.58 13.38 -1.23
CA LEU A 6 3.33 12.70 -1.57
C LEU A 6 2.57 13.56 -2.59
N ASN A 7 2.40 13.01 -3.79
CA ASN A 7 1.53 13.59 -4.81
C ASN A 7 0.29 12.71 -5.01
N VAL A 8 -0.89 13.32 -5.15
CA VAL A 8 -2.16 12.59 -5.34
C VAL A 8 -2.93 13.18 -6.52
N THR A 9 -3.08 12.36 -7.57
CA THR A 9 -3.72 12.72 -8.83
C THR A 9 -5.03 11.92 -9.01
N GLY A 10 -6.03 12.52 -9.65
CA GLY A 10 -7.36 11.92 -9.80
C GLY A 10 -8.21 11.99 -8.52
N GLY A 11 -9.29 11.21 -8.47
CA GLY A 11 -10.20 11.16 -7.32
C GLY A 11 -10.94 12.46 -6.94
N THR A 12 -11.80 12.35 -5.94
CA THR A 12 -12.53 13.43 -5.27
C THR A 12 -11.68 14.11 -4.22
N LYS A 13 -12.15 15.25 -3.68
CA LYS A 13 -11.47 15.92 -2.55
C LYS A 13 -11.38 15.02 -1.31
N ARG A 14 -12.43 14.21 -1.04
CA ARG A 14 -12.46 13.29 0.09
C ARG A 14 -11.45 12.15 -0.08
N GLU A 15 -11.42 11.50 -1.24
CA GLU A 15 -10.46 10.43 -1.52
C GLU A 15 -9.01 10.93 -1.40
N LYS A 16 -8.70 12.12 -1.94
CA LYS A 16 -7.37 12.72 -1.77
C LYS A 16 -7.00 12.99 -0.32
N TYR A 17 -7.96 13.42 0.49
CA TYR A 17 -7.76 13.63 1.92
C TYR A 17 -7.48 12.28 2.62
N LEU A 18 -8.30 11.26 2.35
CA LEU A 18 -8.11 9.92 2.89
C LEU A 18 -6.75 9.32 2.52
N VAL A 19 -6.30 9.45 1.27
CA VAL A 19 -4.96 9.00 0.86
C VAL A 19 -3.88 9.68 1.69
N ARG A 20 -3.96 10.99 1.90
CA ARG A 20 -2.93 11.74 2.67
C ARG A 20 -2.87 11.27 4.11
N GLU A 21 -4.01 11.19 4.78
CA GLU A 21 -4.06 10.78 6.18
C GLU A 21 -3.62 9.32 6.34
N ALA A 22 -4.11 8.42 5.48
CA ALA A 22 -3.76 6.99 5.50
C ALA A 22 -2.27 6.78 5.18
N PHE A 23 -1.72 7.50 4.21
CA PHE A 23 -0.30 7.49 3.89
C PHE A 23 0.56 7.92 5.09
N GLU A 24 0.25 9.05 5.71
CA GLU A 24 1.00 9.56 6.86
C GLU A 24 0.97 8.57 8.03
N PHE A 25 -0.20 7.99 8.28
CA PHE A 25 -0.34 6.93 9.28
C PHE A 25 0.50 5.70 8.94
N ALA A 26 0.39 5.18 7.72
CA ALA A 26 1.11 3.97 7.29
C ALA A 26 2.63 4.18 7.32
N VAL A 27 3.14 5.34 6.91
CA VAL A 27 4.56 5.67 7.01
C VAL A 27 5.02 5.67 8.47
N SER A 28 4.24 6.29 9.37
CA SER A 28 4.56 6.32 10.80
C SER A 28 4.55 4.93 11.43
N ASP A 29 3.58 4.09 11.04
CA ASP A 29 3.38 2.74 11.59
C ASP A 29 4.40 1.72 11.06
N LEU A 30 4.57 1.66 9.74
CA LEU A 30 5.41 0.66 9.07
C LEU A 30 6.89 1.03 9.01
N MET A 31 7.18 2.33 8.93
CA MET A 31 8.48 2.87 8.58
C MET A 31 8.87 4.13 9.40
N PRO A 32 8.77 4.12 10.75
CA PRO A 32 8.92 5.32 11.58
C PRO A 32 10.29 6.04 11.48
N ARG A 33 11.31 5.37 10.94
CA ARG A 33 12.66 5.92 10.77
C ARG A 33 12.96 6.38 9.33
N LYS A 34 12.02 6.17 8.40
CA LYS A 34 12.19 6.53 6.99
C LYS A 34 12.14 8.04 6.84
N LYS A 35 13.03 8.59 6.01
CA LYS A 35 13.14 10.04 5.79
C LYS A 35 13.22 10.44 4.32
N ASN A 36 13.35 9.48 3.41
CA ASN A 36 13.47 9.70 1.97
C ASN A 36 12.45 8.79 1.27
N LEU A 37 11.33 9.36 0.86
CA LEU A 37 10.27 8.62 0.17
C LEU A 37 9.55 9.60 -0.75
N ASP A 38 9.28 9.20 -1.98
CA ASP A 38 8.49 9.93 -2.95
C ASP A 38 7.44 8.99 -3.50
N VAL A 39 6.16 9.29 -3.25
CA VAL A 39 5.05 8.42 -3.64
C VAL A 39 4.04 9.20 -4.44
N GLU A 40 3.79 8.73 -5.67
CA GLU A 40 2.72 9.22 -6.54
C GLU A 40 1.51 8.30 -6.45
N PHE A 41 0.39 8.83 -5.95
CA PHE A 41 -0.90 8.15 -5.98
C PHE A 41 -1.74 8.59 -7.18
N PHE A 42 -2.32 7.61 -7.87
CA PHE A 42 -3.28 7.81 -8.94
C PHE A 42 -4.61 7.14 -8.60
N ILE A 43 -5.61 7.93 -8.27
CA ILE A 43 -6.98 7.44 -8.04
C ILE A 43 -7.68 7.39 -9.39
N ARG A 44 -7.92 6.18 -9.91
CA ARG A 44 -8.45 5.95 -11.27
C ARG A 44 -9.32 4.69 -11.34
N LYS A 45 -10.00 4.49 -12.47
CA LYS A 45 -10.69 3.22 -12.70
C LYS A 45 -9.63 2.15 -12.98
N LEU A 46 -9.73 1.01 -12.29
CA LEU A 46 -8.93 -0.16 -12.55
C LEU A 46 -9.77 -1.21 -13.28
N ASP A 47 -9.10 -2.04 -14.08
CA ASP A 47 -9.72 -3.19 -14.73
C ASP A 47 -9.55 -4.44 -13.87
N GLY A 48 -10.58 -5.28 -13.86
CA GLY A 48 -10.62 -6.48 -13.00
C GLY A 48 -11.09 -6.19 -11.58
N ASP A 49 -10.98 -7.21 -10.73
CA ASP A 49 -11.36 -7.18 -9.31
C ASP A 49 -10.13 -6.85 -8.46
N VAL A 50 -9.58 -5.65 -8.65
CA VAL A 50 -8.35 -5.21 -7.99
C VAL A 50 -8.56 -3.81 -7.41
N HIS A 51 -8.16 -3.63 -6.14
CA HIS A 51 -8.33 -2.37 -5.42
C HIS A 51 -7.12 -1.43 -5.54
N GLY A 52 -5.94 -1.96 -5.83
CA GLY A 52 -4.74 -1.17 -6.01
C GLY A 52 -3.60 -1.89 -6.74
N TYR A 53 -2.61 -1.11 -7.15
CA TYR A 53 -1.35 -1.61 -7.70
C TYR A 53 -0.18 -0.79 -7.18
N HIS A 54 0.87 -1.47 -6.76
CA HIS A 54 2.15 -0.88 -6.40
C HIS A 54 3.21 -1.11 -7.48
N GLN A 55 3.94 -0.06 -7.81
CA GLN A 55 5.14 -0.12 -8.63
C GLN A 55 6.30 0.57 -7.91
N TYR A 56 7.40 -0.18 -7.72
CA TYR A 56 8.69 0.38 -7.38
C TYR A 56 9.35 0.97 -8.63
N ILE A 57 9.76 2.24 -8.57
CA ILE A 57 10.41 2.95 -9.69
C ILE A 57 11.93 2.89 -9.48
N ASP A 58 12.40 3.57 -8.44
CA ASP A 58 13.80 3.58 -8.01
C ASP A 58 13.86 3.95 -6.51
N ASN A 59 15.06 4.05 -5.96
CA ASN A 59 15.40 4.26 -4.55
C ASN A 59 14.49 5.26 -3.78
N GLY A 60 13.42 4.76 -3.16
CA GLY A 60 12.44 5.54 -2.41
C GLY A 60 11.35 6.18 -3.26
N GLU A 61 11.32 5.97 -4.58
CA GLU A 61 10.32 6.44 -5.54
C GLU A 61 9.33 5.32 -5.89
N HIS A 62 8.04 5.59 -5.70
CA HIS A 62 6.98 4.61 -5.93
C HIS A 62 5.78 5.24 -6.64
N SER A 63 5.14 4.45 -7.49
CA SER A 63 3.81 4.77 -8.05
C SER A 63 2.79 3.81 -7.47
N ILE A 64 1.65 4.35 -7.06
CA ILE A 64 0.51 3.58 -6.54
C ILE A 64 -0.74 3.98 -7.32
N GLU A 65 -1.48 2.98 -7.80
CA GLU A 65 -2.81 3.17 -8.35
C GLU A 65 -3.86 2.66 -7.36
N ILE A 66 -4.93 3.41 -7.13
CA ILE A 66 -6.06 3.00 -6.28
C ILE A 66 -7.35 3.08 -7.09
N GLY A 67 -8.20 2.06 -6.95
CA GLY A 67 -9.50 1.96 -7.59
C GLY A 67 -10.47 3.05 -7.15
N LYS A 68 -11.18 3.65 -8.10
CA LYS A 68 -12.31 4.53 -7.85
C LYS A 68 -13.57 3.75 -7.52
N GLY A 69 -14.41 4.31 -6.65
CA GLY A 69 -15.74 3.77 -6.35
C GLY A 69 -15.75 2.71 -5.24
N LEU A 70 -14.63 2.51 -4.56
CA LEU A 70 -14.54 1.76 -3.30
C LEU A 70 -15.29 2.54 -2.21
N ASP A 71 -15.86 1.84 -1.23
CA ASP A 71 -16.30 2.51 -0.01
C ASP A 71 -15.10 3.00 0.82
N GLU A 72 -15.37 3.80 1.85
CA GLU A 72 -14.30 4.46 2.60
C GLU A 72 -13.37 3.46 3.31
N GLU A 73 -13.89 2.35 3.84
CA GLU A 73 -13.07 1.34 4.53
C GLU A 73 -12.20 0.58 3.52
N ASP A 74 -12.80 0.10 2.42
CA ASP A 74 -12.09 -0.57 1.33
C ASP A 74 -11.03 0.33 0.67
N PHE A 75 -11.31 1.62 0.55
CA PHE A 75 -10.37 2.60 0.00
C PHE A 75 -9.16 2.79 0.93
N ILE A 76 -9.39 2.89 2.24
CA ILE A 76 -8.33 3.05 3.24
C ILE A 76 -7.48 1.77 3.32
N THR A 77 -8.11 0.58 3.36
CA THR A 77 -7.39 -0.69 3.40
C THR A 77 -6.58 -0.92 2.13
N ALA A 78 -7.07 -0.52 0.96
CA ALA A 78 -6.30 -0.55 -0.28
C ALA A 78 -5.03 0.32 -0.17
N VAL A 79 -5.14 1.56 0.32
CA VAL A 79 -3.95 2.41 0.56
C VAL A 79 -2.97 1.73 1.52
N PHE A 80 -3.45 1.12 2.60
CA PHE A 80 -2.61 0.40 3.56
C PHE A 80 -1.92 -0.82 2.94
N HIS A 81 -2.63 -1.60 2.14
CA HIS A 81 -2.08 -2.75 1.42
C HIS A 81 -0.89 -2.33 0.55
N GLU A 82 -1.09 -1.31 -0.30
CA GLU A 82 -0.02 -0.81 -1.18
C GLU A 82 1.16 -0.22 -0.38
N MET A 83 0.90 0.38 0.79
CA MET A 83 1.96 0.87 1.67
C MET A 83 2.77 -0.25 2.33
N VAL A 84 2.22 -1.46 2.50
CA VAL A 84 3.00 -2.65 2.88
C VAL A 84 3.98 -3.02 1.77
N HIS A 85 3.55 -2.97 0.50
CA HIS A 85 4.45 -3.23 -0.63
C HIS A 85 5.54 -2.17 -0.78
N VAL A 86 5.24 -0.89 -0.53
CA VAL A 86 6.26 0.16 -0.41
C VAL A 86 7.30 -0.23 0.63
N ARG A 87 6.88 -0.61 1.84
CA ARG A 87 7.78 -1.02 2.91
C ARG A 87 8.61 -2.26 2.54
N GLN A 88 8.00 -3.24 1.88
CA GLN A 88 8.70 -4.44 1.41
C GLN A 88 9.82 -4.08 0.41
N SER A 89 9.54 -3.18 -0.53
CA SER A 89 10.55 -2.67 -1.47
C SER A 89 11.64 -1.86 -0.76
N GLU A 90 11.28 -0.97 0.16
CA GLU A 90 12.25 -0.16 0.91
C GLU A 90 13.15 -0.98 1.83
N ARG A 91 12.68 -2.15 2.28
CA ARG A 91 13.48 -3.13 3.02
C ARG A 91 14.22 -4.13 2.13
N ARG A 92 14.10 -3.99 0.80
CA ARG A 92 14.68 -4.89 -0.22
C ARG A 92 14.28 -6.36 -0.01
N GLN A 93 13.07 -6.59 0.50
CA GLN A 93 12.54 -7.93 0.74
C GLN A 93 12.15 -8.62 -0.57
N MET A 94 11.76 -7.84 -1.58
CA MET A 94 11.35 -8.35 -2.88
C MET A 94 12.40 -8.10 -3.96
N LYS A 95 12.61 -9.11 -4.81
CA LYS A 95 13.29 -8.95 -6.10
C LYS A 95 12.52 -9.74 -7.16
N ASP A 96 12.20 -9.08 -8.26
CA ASP A 96 11.62 -9.73 -9.43
C ASP A 96 12.73 -10.35 -10.29
N LYS A 97 12.54 -11.62 -10.68
CA LYS A 97 13.42 -12.37 -11.60
C LYS A 97 12.59 -13.07 -12.70
N GLY A 98 11.52 -12.42 -13.19
CA GLY A 98 10.65 -12.98 -14.23
C GLY A 98 9.66 -13.99 -13.65
N PHE A 99 9.81 -15.28 -13.99
CA PHE A 99 8.89 -16.33 -13.49
C PHE A 99 9.06 -16.63 -11.99
N VAL A 100 10.11 -16.10 -11.37
CA VAL A 100 10.44 -16.29 -9.96
C VAL A 100 10.46 -14.93 -9.27
N LYS A 101 9.81 -14.85 -8.11
CA LYS A 101 9.97 -13.73 -7.18
C LYS A 101 10.78 -14.19 -5.98
N VAL A 102 11.79 -13.40 -5.60
CA VAL A 102 12.52 -13.61 -4.36
C VAL A 102 11.85 -12.81 -3.26
N TRP A 103 11.49 -13.48 -2.16
CA TRP A 103 10.97 -12.84 -0.96
C TRP A 103 11.82 -13.25 0.25
N ASN A 104 12.41 -12.27 0.95
CA ASN A 104 13.35 -12.48 2.07
C ASN A 104 14.46 -13.50 1.78
N GLY A 105 14.95 -13.52 0.53
CA GLY A 105 16.02 -14.42 0.08
C GLY A 105 15.57 -15.81 -0.35
N VAL A 106 14.27 -16.12 -0.28
CA VAL A 106 13.69 -17.39 -0.73
C VAL A 106 13.00 -17.19 -2.08
N GLU A 107 13.18 -18.13 -3.00
CA GLU A 107 12.59 -18.08 -4.34
C GLU A 107 11.20 -18.73 -4.35
N TYR A 108 10.23 -18.02 -4.95
CA TYR A 108 8.85 -18.46 -5.13
C TYR A 108 8.48 -18.38 -6.60
N LEU A 109 7.75 -19.37 -7.11
CA LEU A 109 7.14 -19.29 -8.43
C LEU A 109 6.06 -18.20 -8.41
N SER A 110 6.15 -17.22 -9.30
CA SER A 110 5.14 -16.18 -9.45
C SER A 110 4.03 -16.66 -10.40
N LEU A 111 3.50 -17.85 -10.13
CA LEU A 111 2.44 -18.50 -10.92
C LEU A 111 1.30 -18.87 -9.99
N TYR A 112 0.12 -18.35 -10.29
CA TYR A 112 -1.12 -18.60 -9.56
C TYR A 112 -2.26 -18.70 -10.58
N SER A 113 -3.24 -19.54 -10.29
CA SER A 113 -4.43 -19.73 -11.12
C SER A 113 -5.72 -19.28 -10.42
N THR A 114 -5.65 -19.07 -9.11
CA THR A 114 -6.77 -18.64 -8.28
C THR A 114 -6.39 -17.43 -7.42
N VAL A 115 -7.40 -16.70 -6.95
CA VAL A 115 -7.22 -15.59 -6.01
C VAL A 115 -6.65 -16.11 -4.68
N ASP A 116 -7.12 -17.25 -4.19
CA ASP A 116 -6.60 -17.84 -2.94
C ASP A 116 -5.10 -18.18 -3.02
N GLU A 117 -4.64 -18.73 -4.15
CA GLU A 117 -3.22 -18.99 -4.39
C GLU A 117 -2.40 -17.70 -4.45
N TYR A 118 -2.95 -16.65 -5.06
CA TYR A 118 -2.31 -15.33 -5.09
C TYR A 118 -2.19 -14.75 -3.67
N MET A 119 -3.28 -14.72 -2.91
CA MET A 119 -3.32 -14.21 -1.53
C MET A 119 -2.42 -15.00 -0.58
N ALA A 120 -2.17 -16.27 -0.87
CA ALA A 120 -1.26 -17.13 -0.10
C ALA A 120 0.23 -16.88 -0.38
N LEU A 121 0.59 -16.09 -1.40
CA LEU A 121 1.97 -15.70 -1.65
C LEU A 121 2.51 -14.92 -0.44
N PRO A 122 3.74 -15.16 0.05
CA PRO A 122 4.18 -14.63 1.34
C PRO A 122 4.09 -13.11 1.49
N TRP A 123 4.32 -12.37 0.40
CA TRP A 123 4.24 -10.91 0.41
C TRP A 123 2.79 -10.40 0.39
N GLU A 124 1.87 -11.12 -0.27
CA GLU A 124 0.43 -10.83 -0.27
C GLU A 124 -0.16 -11.17 1.10
N ALA A 125 0.14 -12.36 1.62
CA ALA A 125 -0.32 -12.80 2.93
C ALA A 125 0.10 -11.82 4.04
N GLU A 126 1.33 -11.29 3.96
CA GLU A 126 1.81 -10.24 4.86
C GLU A 126 1.06 -8.91 4.65
N ALA A 127 0.78 -8.52 3.41
CA ALA A 127 0.03 -7.30 3.10
C ALA A 127 -1.41 -7.36 3.60
N TYR A 128 -2.12 -8.46 3.34
CA TYR A 128 -3.47 -8.70 3.86
C TYR A 128 -3.52 -8.78 5.38
N GLN A 129 -2.52 -9.36 6.04
CA GLN A 129 -2.50 -9.33 7.50
C GLN A 129 -2.32 -7.90 8.02
N LEU A 130 -1.34 -7.18 7.50
CA LEU A 130 -0.96 -5.87 8.03
C LEU A 130 -1.95 -4.76 7.68
N GLN A 131 -2.66 -4.84 6.55
CA GLN A 131 -3.72 -3.87 6.22
C GLN A 131 -4.82 -3.90 7.30
N GLU A 132 -5.21 -5.08 7.78
CA GLU A 132 -6.27 -5.25 8.77
C GLU A 132 -5.80 -4.74 10.14
N GLU A 133 -4.59 -5.12 10.54
CA GLU A 133 -4.01 -4.62 11.79
C GLU A 133 -3.83 -3.09 11.78
N MET A 134 -3.47 -2.49 10.63
CA MET A 134 -3.39 -1.05 10.46
C MET A 134 -4.78 -0.41 10.51
N LEU A 135 -5.79 -0.99 9.86
CA LEU A 135 -7.16 -0.51 9.93
C LEU A 135 -7.68 -0.47 11.37
N GLU A 136 -7.40 -1.51 12.15
CA GLU A 136 -7.75 -1.50 13.57
C GLU A 136 -7.04 -0.38 14.35
N ARG A 137 -5.73 -0.20 14.14
CA ARG A 137 -4.94 0.86 14.79
C ARG A 137 -5.44 2.25 14.37
N TRP A 138 -5.75 2.42 13.10
CA TRP A 138 -6.34 3.61 12.51
C TRP A 138 -7.68 3.94 13.18
N ASN A 139 -8.60 2.98 13.23
CA ASN A 139 -9.91 3.12 13.84
C ASN A 139 -9.85 3.44 15.34
N ARG A 140 -8.83 2.94 16.05
CA ARG A 140 -8.57 3.32 17.45
C ARG A 140 -8.10 4.77 17.56
N LYS A 141 -7.21 5.21 16.67
CA LYS A 141 -6.68 6.58 16.63
C LYS A 141 -7.78 7.59 16.33
N THR A 142 -8.58 7.38 15.29
CA THR A 142 -9.67 8.28 14.87
C THR A 142 -10.78 8.39 15.93
N LYS A 143 -11.11 7.28 16.62
CA LYS A 143 -12.04 7.30 17.76
C LYS A 143 -11.53 8.12 18.94
N CYS A 144 -10.21 8.15 19.18
CA CYS A 144 -9.62 8.92 20.28
C CYS A 144 -9.46 10.41 19.95
N THR A 145 -9.28 10.79 18.68
CA THR A 145 -9.15 12.20 18.27
C THR A 145 -10.48 12.93 18.14
N GLY A 146 -11.62 12.23 18.22
CA GLY A 146 -12.96 12.83 18.13
C GLY A 146 -13.35 13.28 16.73
N GLU A 147 -12.52 13.01 15.72
CA GLU A 147 -12.79 13.30 14.32
C GLU A 147 -13.61 12.16 13.72
N ARG A 148 -14.91 12.17 14.03
CA ARG A 148 -15.91 11.46 13.21
C ARG A 148 -16.34 12.42 12.11
N TYR A 149 -16.02 12.07 10.87
CA TYR A 149 -16.66 12.66 9.69
C TYR A 149 -18.10 12.15 9.56
#